data_AF-A0A1F2PLS2-F1
#
_entry.id   AF-A0A1F2PLS2-F1
#
_cell.length_a   1.000
_cell.length_b   1.000
_cell.length_c   1.000
_cell.angle_alpha   90.00
_cell.angle_beta   90.00
_cell.angle_gamma   90.00
#
_symmetry.space_group_name_H-M   'P 1'
#
loop_
_entity.id
_entity.type
_entity.pdbx_description
1 polymer ?
#
loop_
_entity_poly.entity_id
_entity_poly.type
_entity_poly.pdbx_seq_one_letter_code
_entity_poly.pdbx_strand_id
1 'polypeptide(L)'
;MQNEQAIGKRSIFKTDTKSLIGAVVMGIVFVIACQITGQIDNMLPWGKMGMLLINGTVWAFFTGILTLLYRQPGGLIAAEVEALISIMYTPLWPTFIFANGIASIWVSFVAVKCDMTKWSHHILAQGGVCVLGNAIVGVGLVLILGLPVSVAAVSSLITIAVTWPLATLAEKKVYDALLKSGMVK
;
A
#
# COMPACT_ATOMS: atom_id res chain seq x y z
N MET A 1 9.49 -38.87 11.92
CA MET A 1 10.02 -37.63 11.30
C MET A 1 9.17 -37.24 10.08
N GLN A 2 7.88 -36.94 10.28
CA GLN A 2 6.91 -36.72 9.18
C GLN A 2 6.20 -35.35 9.27
N ASN A 3 6.74 -34.40 10.04
CA ASN A 3 6.13 -33.08 10.24
C ASN A 3 6.96 -31.90 9.69
N GLU A 4 7.93 -32.15 8.80
CA GLU A 4 8.74 -31.08 8.18
C GLU A 4 8.39 -30.80 6.71
N GLN A 5 7.45 -31.53 6.11
CA GLN A 5 7.10 -31.39 4.68
C GLN A 5 5.79 -30.62 4.39
N ALA A 6 5.19 -29.99 5.40
CA ALA A 6 3.93 -29.24 5.24
C ALA A 6 4.07 -27.71 5.24
N ILE A 7 5.28 -27.16 5.05
CA ILE A 7 5.40 -25.75 4.66
C ILE A 7 5.18 -25.68 3.15
N GLY A 8 3.94 -25.89 2.71
CA GLY A 8 3.56 -25.64 1.33
C GLY A 8 3.96 -24.21 0.99
N LYS A 9 4.91 -24.04 0.07
CA LYS A 9 5.35 -22.72 -0.42
C LYS A 9 4.09 -21.92 -0.79
N ARG A 10 3.73 -20.92 0.01
CA ARG A 10 2.70 -19.95 -0.36
C ARG A 10 3.21 -19.26 -1.63
N SER A 11 2.62 -19.59 -2.78
CA SER A 11 3.04 -19.03 -4.05
C SER A 11 2.80 -17.53 -4.05
N ILE A 12 3.85 -16.77 -4.37
CA ILE A 12 3.79 -15.33 -4.67
C ILE A 12 2.87 -15.07 -5.86
N PHE A 13 2.81 -16.01 -6.79
CA PHE A 13 2.13 -15.83 -8.06
C PHE A 13 0.71 -16.40 -8.06
N LYS A 14 -0.23 -15.61 -8.57
CA LYS A 14 -1.63 -15.95 -8.82
C LYS A 14 -2.07 -15.25 -10.12
N THR A 15 -2.03 -16.00 -11.21
CA THR A 15 -2.24 -15.51 -12.59
C THR A 15 -3.60 -15.90 -13.17
N ASP A 16 -4.56 -16.31 -12.34
CA ASP A 16 -5.90 -16.62 -12.82
C ASP A 16 -6.63 -15.35 -13.30
N THR A 17 -7.42 -15.48 -14.37
CA THR A 17 -8.12 -14.35 -15.02
C THR A 17 -8.99 -13.56 -14.05
N LYS A 18 -9.62 -14.24 -13.08
CA LYS A 18 -10.46 -13.58 -12.07
C LYS A 18 -9.63 -12.69 -11.15
N SER A 19 -8.44 -13.15 -10.75
CA SER A 19 -7.48 -12.35 -9.98
C SER A 19 -7.01 -11.13 -10.75
N LEU A 20 -6.64 -11.29 -12.03
CA LEU A 20 -6.15 -10.19 -12.87
C LEU A 20 -7.22 -9.14 -13.15
N ILE A 21 -8.43 -9.55 -13.54
CA ILE A 21 -9.56 -8.62 -13.76
C ILE A 21 -9.96 -7.95 -12.44
N GLY A 22 -10.03 -8.73 -11.35
CA GLY A 22 -10.33 -8.20 -10.03
C GLY A 22 -9.32 -7.14 -9.58
N ALA A 23 -8.03 -7.37 -9.82
CA ALA A 23 -6.98 -6.42 -9.53
C ALA A 23 -7.15 -5.09 -10.28
N VAL A 24 -7.50 -5.13 -11.57
CA VAL A 24 -7.76 -3.91 -12.36
C VAL A 24 -8.96 -3.15 -11.81
N VAL A 25 -10.09 -3.84 -11.58
CA VAL A 25 -11.31 -3.22 -11.06
C VAL A 25 -11.08 -2.62 -9.68
N MET A 26 -10.40 -3.35 -8.79
CA MET A 26 -10.06 -2.84 -7.46
C MET A 26 -9.00 -1.75 -7.50
N GLY A 27 -8.10 -1.73 -8.49
CA GLY A 27 -7.19 -0.62 -8.76
C GLY A 27 -7.94 0.67 -9.09
N ILE A 28 -9.03 0.59 -9.87
CA ILE A 28 -9.90 1.75 -10.13
C ILE A 28 -10.59 2.23 -8.84
N VAL A 29 -11.12 1.29 -8.04
CA VAL A 29 -11.71 1.63 -6.72
C VAL A 29 -10.68 2.28 -5.81
N PHE A 30 -9.45 1.76 -5.82
CA PHE A 30 -8.33 2.30 -5.08
C PHE A 30 -8.05 3.75 -5.50
N VAL A 31 -7.96 4.05 -6.79
CA VAL A 31 -7.81 5.41 -7.31
C VAL A 31 -8.90 6.32 -6.77
N ILE A 32 -10.17 5.92 -6.91
CA ILE A 32 -11.31 6.74 -6.47
C ILE A 32 -11.21 7.05 -4.98
N ALA A 33 -10.87 6.04 -4.16
CA ALA A 33 -10.69 6.22 -2.73
C ALA A 33 -9.56 7.20 -2.40
N CYS A 34 -8.41 7.09 -3.08
CA CYS A 34 -7.31 8.04 -2.94
C CYS A 34 -7.72 9.46 -3.39
N GLN A 35 -8.43 9.62 -4.50
CA GLN A 35 -8.87 10.94 -4.95
C GLN A 35 -9.80 11.60 -3.93
N ILE A 36 -10.81 10.87 -3.44
CA ILE A 36 -11.75 11.39 -2.44
C ILE A 36 -11.01 11.78 -1.15
N THR A 37 -10.15 10.91 -0.65
CA THR A 37 -9.43 11.13 0.61
C THR A 37 -8.37 12.22 0.49
N GLY A 38 -7.77 12.39 -0.68
CA GLY A 38 -6.87 13.52 -0.98
C GLY A 38 -7.60 14.86 -0.97
N GLN A 39 -8.81 14.91 -1.52
CA GLN A 39 -9.67 16.10 -1.41
C GLN A 39 -10.03 16.40 0.05
N ILE A 40 -10.37 15.38 0.84
CA ILE A 40 -10.64 15.55 2.28
C ILE A 40 -9.43 16.10 3.02
N ASP A 41 -8.23 15.54 2.79
CA ASP A 41 -7.01 16.08 3.40
C ASP A 41 -6.80 17.56 3.05
N ASN A 42 -6.99 17.94 1.78
CA ASN A 42 -6.84 19.32 1.32
C ASN A 42 -7.85 20.31 1.94
N MET A 43 -8.99 19.82 2.43
CA MET A 43 -9.95 20.63 3.19
C MET A 43 -9.48 20.90 4.63
N LEU A 44 -8.55 20.11 5.14
CA LEU A 44 -8.09 20.14 6.52
C LEU A 44 -6.78 20.94 6.66
N PRO A 45 -6.48 21.50 7.86
CA PRO A 45 -5.29 22.33 8.05
C PRO A 45 -3.99 21.64 7.68
N TRP A 46 -3.90 20.31 7.86
CA TRP A 46 -2.71 19.54 7.55
C TRP A 46 -2.50 19.25 6.06
N GLY A 47 -3.57 19.02 5.28
CA GLY A 47 -3.40 18.83 3.84
C GLY A 47 -2.98 20.11 3.13
N LYS A 48 -3.38 21.28 3.65
CA LYS A 48 -2.84 22.58 3.20
C LYS A 48 -1.34 22.72 3.45
N MET A 49 -0.79 21.99 4.42
CA MET A 49 0.66 21.90 4.69
C MET A 49 1.34 20.79 3.86
N GLY A 50 0.64 20.18 2.90
CA GLY A 50 1.15 19.10 2.05
C GLY A 50 1.21 17.73 2.74
N MET A 51 0.62 17.58 3.93
CA MET A 51 0.57 16.31 4.65
C MET A 51 -0.72 15.56 4.31
N LEU A 52 -0.58 14.48 3.54
CA LEU A 52 -1.68 13.63 3.06
C LEU A 52 -1.91 12.46 4.04
N LEU A 53 -2.44 12.75 5.22
CA LEU A 53 -2.54 11.78 6.32
C LEU A 53 -3.64 10.73 6.09
N ILE A 54 -4.83 11.17 5.67
CA ILE A 54 -5.96 10.28 5.40
C ILE A 54 -5.71 9.54 4.08
N ASN A 55 -5.32 10.26 3.04
CA ASN A 55 -5.00 9.70 1.74
C ASN A 55 -3.84 8.69 1.83
N GLY A 56 -2.75 9.02 2.53
CA GLY A 56 -1.64 8.10 2.75
C GLY A 56 -2.05 6.83 3.52
N THR A 57 -3.01 6.95 4.44
CA THR A 57 -3.55 5.78 5.17
C THR A 57 -4.32 4.88 4.23
N VAL A 58 -5.17 5.45 3.37
CA VAL A 58 -5.96 4.74 2.37
C VAL A 58 -5.04 4.08 1.33
N TRP A 59 -4.01 4.79 0.90
CA TRP A 59 -2.97 4.28 0.02
C TRP A 59 -2.28 3.03 0.58
N ALA A 60 -1.79 3.11 1.83
CA ALA A 60 -1.09 2.01 2.47
C ALA A 60 -2.04 0.81 2.69
N PHE A 61 -3.27 1.07 3.11
CA PHE A 61 -4.32 0.06 3.29
C PHE A 61 -4.63 -0.70 1.99
N PHE A 62 -4.93 0.02 0.90
CA PHE A 62 -5.30 -0.62 -0.37
C PHE A 62 -4.11 -1.36 -0.98
N THR A 63 -2.91 -0.77 -0.97
CA THR A 63 -1.70 -1.43 -1.47
C THR A 63 -1.48 -2.77 -0.78
N GLY A 64 -1.62 -2.79 0.54
CA GLY A 64 -1.48 -4.00 1.34
C GLY A 64 -2.58 -5.03 1.07
N ILE A 65 -3.86 -4.65 1.24
CA ILE A 65 -4.98 -5.59 1.12
C ILE A 65 -5.14 -6.15 -0.30
N LEU A 66 -4.95 -5.34 -1.34
CA LEU A 66 -5.09 -5.79 -2.72
C LEU A 66 -3.93 -6.73 -3.10
N THR A 67 -2.74 -6.46 -2.59
CA THR A 67 -1.60 -7.39 -2.74
C THR A 67 -1.87 -8.72 -2.04
N LEU A 68 -2.43 -8.70 -0.82
CA LEU A 68 -2.76 -9.93 -0.09
C LEU A 68 -3.86 -10.73 -0.79
N LEU A 69 -4.86 -10.06 -1.35
CA LEU A 69 -6.01 -10.68 -2.00
C LEU A 69 -5.67 -11.28 -3.38
N TYR A 70 -4.97 -10.51 -4.21
CA TYR A 70 -4.69 -10.87 -5.60
C TYR A 70 -3.31 -11.50 -5.82
N ARG A 71 -2.39 -11.37 -4.85
CA ARG A 71 -0.97 -11.76 -4.95
C ARG A 71 -0.32 -11.17 -6.21
N GLN A 72 0.88 -11.59 -6.58
CA GLN A 72 1.50 -11.09 -7.81
C GLN A 72 1.03 -11.86 -9.05
N PRO A 73 0.87 -11.23 -10.22
CA PRO A 73 1.12 -9.80 -10.51
C PRO A 73 -0.07 -8.87 -10.18
N GLY A 74 -1.19 -9.40 -9.67
CA GLY A 74 -2.39 -8.60 -9.41
C GLY A 74 -2.19 -7.44 -8.43
N GLY A 75 -1.40 -7.64 -7.37
CA GLY A 75 -1.03 -6.58 -6.42
C GLY A 75 -0.33 -5.41 -7.10
N LEU A 76 0.65 -5.70 -7.96
CA LEU A 76 1.32 -4.68 -8.78
C LEU A 76 0.34 -3.99 -9.71
N ILE A 77 -0.49 -4.74 -10.44
CA ILE A 77 -1.48 -4.15 -11.36
C ILE A 77 -2.39 -3.18 -10.61
N ALA A 78 -2.94 -3.59 -9.46
CA ALA A 78 -3.84 -2.75 -8.68
C ALA A 78 -3.14 -1.49 -8.16
N ALA A 79 -1.91 -1.61 -7.67
CA ALA A 79 -1.14 -0.49 -7.16
C ALA A 79 -0.71 0.48 -8.26
N GLU A 80 -0.30 -0.02 -9.43
CA GLU A 80 0.16 0.83 -10.54
C GLU A 80 -0.99 1.55 -11.27
N VAL A 81 -2.22 1.02 -11.24
CA VAL A 81 -3.38 1.76 -11.76
C VAL A 81 -3.53 3.12 -11.07
N GLU A 82 -3.25 3.18 -9.76
CA GLU A 82 -3.24 4.43 -8.99
C GLU A 82 -2.08 5.36 -9.39
N ALA A 83 -0.86 4.81 -9.47
CA ALA A 83 0.32 5.58 -9.86
C ALA A 83 0.19 6.19 -11.27
N LEU A 84 -0.34 5.44 -12.24
CA LEU A 84 -0.50 5.91 -13.61
C LEU A 84 -1.53 7.03 -13.72
N ILE A 85 -2.61 6.98 -12.94
CA ILE A 85 -3.61 8.05 -12.94
C ILE A 85 -3.06 9.32 -12.29
N SER A 86 -2.05 9.21 -11.42
CA SER A 86 -1.38 10.36 -10.80
C SER A 86 -0.65 11.29 -11.76
N ILE A 87 -0.30 10.81 -12.96
CA ILE A 87 0.29 11.61 -14.04
C ILE A 87 -0.56 12.85 -14.34
N MET A 88 -1.89 12.74 -14.21
CA MET A 88 -2.80 13.82 -14.56
C MET A 88 -2.87 14.95 -13.54
N TYR A 89 -2.38 14.76 -12.31
CA TYR A 89 -2.63 15.71 -11.23
C TYR A 89 -1.43 16.04 -10.32
N THR A 90 -0.29 15.36 -10.44
CA THR A 90 0.89 15.68 -9.63
C THR A 90 2.22 15.50 -10.37
N PRO A 91 3.19 16.41 -10.20
CA PRO A 91 4.54 16.21 -10.72
C PRO A 91 5.32 15.10 -9.99
N LEU A 92 4.84 14.63 -8.83
CA LEU A 92 5.45 13.53 -8.08
C LEU A 92 5.15 12.16 -8.66
N TRP A 93 4.32 12.06 -9.70
CA TRP A 93 3.90 10.79 -10.31
C TRP A 93 5.04 9.78 -10.57
N PRO A 94 6.28 10.18 -10.97
CA PRO A 94 7.33 9.19 -11.20
C PRO A 94 7.70 8.45 -9.91
N THR A 95 7.64 9.12 -8.76
CA THR A 95 7.93 8.50 -7.46
C THR A 95 6.83 7.54 -7.02
N PHE A 96 5.59 7.78 -7.42
CA PHE A 96 4.46 6.93 -7.04
C PHE A 96 4.53 5.57 -7.72
N ILE A 97 5.01 5.50 -8.97
CA ILE A 97 5.27 4.22 -9.65
C ILE A 97 6.23 3.36 -8.81
N PHE A 98 7.36 3.93 -8.40
CA PHE A 98 8.33 3.17 -7.60
C PHE A 98 7.81 2.85 -6.20
N ALA A 99 7.11 3.79 -5.55
CA ALA A 99 6.53 3.59 -4.23
C ALA A 99 5.50 2.46 -4.22
N ASN A 100 4.58 2.45 -5.19
CA ASN A 100 3.52 1.47 -5.34
C ASN A 100 4.09 0.08 -5.65
N GLY A 101 5.02 0.02 -6.60
CA GLY A 101 5.71 -1.22 -6.96
C GLY A 101 6.45 -1.84 -5.78
N ILE A 102 7.31 -1.07 -5.10
CA ILE A 102 8.13 -1.56 -3.99
C ILE A 102 7.26 -1.95 -2.79
N ALA A 103 6.25 -1.16 -2.46
CA ALA A 103 5.32 -1.46 -1.36
C ALA A 103 4.54 -2.76 -1.62
N SER A 104 4.03 -2.98 -2.84
CA SER A 104 3.35 -4.23 -3.20
C SER A 104 4.29 -5.44 -3.15
N ILE A 105 5.53 -5.30 -3.64
CA ILE A 105 6.53 -6.37 -3.56
C ILE A 105 6.85 -6.70 -2.10
N TRP A 106 6.99 -5.69 -1.24
CA TRP A 106 7.25 -5.88 0.19
C TRP A 106 6.13 -6.68 0.88
N VAL A 107 4.87 -6.33 0.65
CA VAL A 107 3.73 -7.07 1.22
C VAL A 107 3.73 -8.51 0.76
N SER A 108 4.05 -8.76 -0.51
CA SER A 108 4.16 -10.11 -1.06
C SER A 108 5.27 -10.91 -0.37
N PHE A 109 6.43 -10.29 -0.14
CA PHE A 109 7.55 -10.91 0.57
C PHE A 109 7.18 -11.30 2.01
N VAL A 110 6.49 -10.42 2.74
CA VAL A 110 6.02 -10.71 4.10
C VAL A 110 4.98 -11.82 4.07
N ALA A 111 3.98 -11.76 3.18
CA ALA A 111 2.89 -12.74 3.10
C ALA A 111 3.34 -14.18 2.81
N VAL A 112 4.49 -14.34 2.15
CA VAL A 112 5.07 -15.66 1.81
C VAL A 112 5.83 -16.25 2.99
N LYS A 113 6.52 -15.40 3.75
CA LYS A 113 7.37 -15.81 4.87
C LYS A 113 6.63 -15.87 6.19
N CYS A 114 5.53 -15.14 6.30
CA CYS A 114 4.83 -14.91 7.55
C CYS A 114 3.36 -15.35 7.46
N ASP A 115 2.82 -15.73 8.61
CA ASP A 115 1.40 -16.09 8.71
C ASP A 115 0.50 -14.86 8.89
N MET A 116 -0.13 -14.40 7.81
CA MET A 116 -1.03 -13.24 7.81
C MET A 116 -2.30 -13.40 8.68
N THR A 117 -2.47 -14.46 9.47
CA THR A 117 -3.48 -14.45 10.54
C THR A 117 -3.06 -13.60 11.75
N LYS A 118 -1.75 -13.36 11.94
CA LYS A 118 -1.18 -12.70 13.12
C LYS A 118 -1.01 -11.20 12.95
N TRP A 119 -1.40 -10.43 13.97
CA TRP A 119 -1.25 -8.97 14.00
C TRP A 119 0.19 -8.49 13.74
N SER A 120 1.19 -9.14 14.33
CA SER A 120 2.60 -8.77 14.16
C SER A 120 3.07 -8.76 12.71
N HIS A 121 2.50 -9.63 11.87
CA HIS A 121 2.87 -9.72 10.47
C HIS A 121 2.22 -8.64 9.61
N HIS A 122 1.01 -8.19 9.97
CA HIS A 122 0.40 -7.01 9.38
C HIS A 122 1.14 -5.73 9.78
N ILE A 123 1.55 -5.61 11.05
CA ILE A 123 2.40 -4.50 11.51
C ILE A 123 3.69 -4.44 10.67
N LEU A 124 4.33 -5.59 10.42
CA LEU A 124 5.54 -5.68 9.60
C LEU A 124 5.28 -5.34 8.12
N ALA A 125 4.20 -5.88 7.54
CA ALA A 125 3.82 -5.61 6.16
C ALA A 125 3.57 -4.10 5.96
N GLN A 126 2.70 -3.52 6.78
CA GLN A 126 2.36 -2.10 6.69
C GLN A 126 3.52 -1.18 7.09
N GLY A 127 4.38 -1.61 8.01
CA GLY A 127 5.59 -0.86 8.36
C GLY A 127 6.50 -0.66 7.16
N GLY A 128 6.76 -1.72 6.39
CA GLY A 128 7.55 -1.57 5.16
C GLY A 128 6.80 -0.83 4.05
N VAL A 129 5.48 -0.98 3.90
CA VAL A 129 4.68 -0.17 2.96
C VAL A 129 4.85 1.31 3.25
N CYS A 130 4.58 1.72 4.50
CA CYS A 130 4.66 3.13 4.89
C CYS A 130 6.08 3.66 4.82
N VAL A 131 7.08 2.94 5.32
CA VAL A 131 8.47 3.40 5.33
C VAL A 131 9.07 3.45 3.93
N LEU A 132 8.97 2.37 3.14
CA LEU A 132 9.56 2.33 1.81
C LEU A 132 8.84 3.29 0.86
N GLY A 133 7.50 3.33 0.90
CA GLY A 133 6.71 4.25 0.10
C GLY A 133 7.05 5.71 0.40
N ASN A 134 7.02 6.11 1.67
CA ASN A 134 7.33 7.50 2.04
C ASN A 134 8.81 7.84 1.84
N ALA A 135 9.74 6.89 1.95
CA ALA A 135 11.14 7.15 1.61
C ALA A 135 11.30 7.53 0.12
N ILE A 136 10.63 6.81 -0.77
CA ILE A 136 10.65 7.07 -2.21
C ILE A 136 9.97 8.40 -2.54
N VAL A 137 8.79 8.65 -1.97
CA VAL A 137 8.07 9.92 -2.13
C VAL A 137 8.89 11.07 -1.55
N GLY A 138 9.54 10.89 -0.41
CA GLY A 138 10.42 11.88 0.22
C GLY A 138 11.58 12.30 -0.67
N VAL A 139 12.18 11.35 -1.42
CA VAL A 139 13.18 11.68 -2.47
C VAL A 139 12.54 12.55 -3.57
N GLY A 140 11.32 12.25 -3.98
CA GLY A 140 10.55 13.08 -4.92
C GLY A 140 10.30 14.50 -4.40
N LEU A 141 9.91 14.64 -3.13
CA LEU A 141 9.70 15.94 -2.49
C LEU A 141 10.96 16.82 -2.57
N VAL A 142 12.14 16.22 -2.38
CA VAL A 142 13.41 16.94 -2.46
C VAL A 142 13.82 17.23 -3.90
N LEU A 143 13.83 16.22 -4.77
CA LEU A 143 14.42 16.33 -6.12
C LEU A 143 13.48 16.98 -7.15
N ILE A 144 12.17 16.74 -7.04
CA ILE A 144 11.17 17.23 -8.01
C ILE A 144 10.56 18.54 -7.53
N LEU A 145 10.16 18.59 -6.26
CA LEU A 145 9.49 19.77 -5.68
C LEU A 145 10.46 20.74 -4.99
N GLY A 146 11.75 20.39 -4.86
CA GLY A 146 12.75 21.28 -4.29
C GLY A 146 12.57 21.57 -2.80
N LEU A 147 11.85 20.73 -2.06
CA LEU A 147 11.68 20.95 -0.62
C LEU A 147 13.01 20.78 0.13
N PRO A 148 13.28 21.60 1.16
CA PRO A 148 14.39 21.36 2.06
C PRO A 148 14.31 19.96 2.67
N VAL A 149 15.45 19.26 2.74
CA VAL A 149 15.54 17.88 3.23
C VAL A 149 14.91 17.73 4.62
N SER A 150 15.11 18.71 5.51
CA SER A 150 14.51 18.72 6.85
C SER A 150 12.98 18.72 6.81
N VAL A 151 12.38 19.51 5.91
CA VAL A 151 10.92 19.61 5.75
C VAL A 151 10.36 18.33 5.16
N ALA A 152 11.01 17.79 4.11
CA ALA A 152 10.61 16.52 3.50
C ALA A 152 10.70 15.35 4.49
N ALA A 153 11.76 15.32 5.31
CA ALA A 153 11.95 14.29 6.34
C ALA A 153 10.88 14.38 7.43
N VAL A 154 10.61 15.58 7.98
CA VAL A 154 9.58 15.77 9.00
C VAL A 154 8.19 15.41 8.46
N SER A 155 7.84 15.86 7.26
CA SER A 155 6.56 15.52 6.61
C SER A 155 6.41 14.00 6.42
N SER A 156 7.47 13.33 5.95
CA SER A 156 7.48 11.87 5.76
C SER A 156 7.34 11.13 7.09
N LEU A 157 8.02 11.58 8.15
CA LEU A 157 7.95 10.96 9.48
C LEU A 157 6.56 11.09 10.11
N ILE A 158 5.95 12.27 10.01
CA ILE A 158 4.58 12.49 10.48
C ILE A 158 3.61 11.60 9.70
N THR A 159 3.75 11.56 8.38
CA THR A 159 2.93 10.71 7.51
C THR A 159 3.08 9.24 7.90
N ILE A 160 4.30 8.73 8.08
CA ILE A 160 4.54 7.34 8.52
C ILE A 160 3.89 7.09 9.89
N ALA A 161 4.10 7.99 10.86
CA ALA A 161 3.60 7.83 12.22
C ALA A 161 2.07 7.73 12.30
N VAL A 162 1.35 8.39 11.39
CA VAL A 162 -0.12 8.33 11.32
C VAL A 162 -0.61 7.17 10.45
N THR A 163 -0.05 7.03 9.25
CA THR A 163 -0.51 6.06 8.26
C THR A 163 -0.25 4.62 8.70
N TRP A 164 0.89 4.34 9.33
CA TRP A 164 1.27 2.98 9.68
C TRP A 164 0.31 2.33 10.69
N PRO A 165 -0.02 2.94 11.85
CA PRO A 165 -0.98 2.35 12.78
C PRO A 165 -2.39 2.21 12.16
N LEU A 166 -2.87 3.24 11.48
CA LEU A 166 -4.23 3.27 10.93
C LEU A 166 -4.42 2.26 9.80
N ALA A 167 -3.47 2.20 8.86
CA ALA A 167 -3.50 1.24 7.76
C ALA A 167 -3.37 -0.20 8.27
N THR A 168 -2.53 -0.45 9.29
CA THR A 168 -2.43 -1.76 9.95
C THR A 168 -3.76 -2.21 10.55
N LEU A 169 -4.42 -1.32 11.30
CA LEU A 169 -5.72 -1.61 11.91
C LEU A 169 -6.79 -1.92 10.85
N ALA A 170 -6.85 -1.11 9.80
CA ALA A 170 -7.79 -1.28 8.70
C ALA A 170 -7.52 -2.58 7.92
N GLU A 171 -6.27 -2.81 7.52
CA GLU A 171 -5.86 -4.00 6.77
C GLU A 171 -6.19 -5.26 7.55
N LYS A 172 -5.82 -5.35 8.83
CA LYS A 172 -6.06 -6.56 9.62
C LYS A 172 -7.55 -6.88 9.74
N LYS A 173 -8.38 -5.87 10.05
CA LYS A 173 -9.83 -6.07 10.20
C LYS A 173 -10.48 -6.55 8.91
N VAL A 174 -10.09 -5.95 7.78
CA VAL A 174 -10.60 -6.33 6.47
C VAL A 174 -10.07 -7.69 6.05
N TYR A 175 -8.80 -7.98 6.28
CA TYR A 175 -8.20 -9.28 6.00
C TYR A 175 -8.90 -10.40 6.76
N ASP A 176 -9.20 -10.21 8.05
CA ASP A 176 -9.95 -11.20 8.83
C ASP A 176 -11.37 -11.42 8.31
N ALA A 177 -12.03 -10.36 7.84
CA ALA A 177 -13.34 -10.48 7.20
C ALA A 177 -13.25 -11.24 5.88
N LEU A 178 -12.22 -10.98 5.07
CA LEU A 178 -11.97 -11.69 3.80
C LEU A 178 -11.58 -13.15 4.01
N LEU A 179 -10.86 -13.46 5.09
CA LEU A 179 -10.54 -14.83 5.49
C LEU A 179 -11.82 -15.58 5.87
N LYS A 180 -12.70 -14.95 6.67
CA LYS A 180 -14.00 -15.52 7.05
C LYS A 180 -14.94 -15.72 5.87
N SER A 181 -14.87 -14.87 4.84
CA SER A 181 -15.68 -15.02 3.62
C SER A 181 -15.10 -16.03 2.62
N GLY A 182 -13.92 -16.60 2.89
CA GLY A 182 -13.24 -17.54 1.99
C GLY A 182 -12.63 -16.92 0.74
N MET A 183 -12.58 -15.58 0.67
CA MET A 183 -11.95 -14.85 -0.44
C MET A 183 -10.41 -14.91 -0.40
N VAL A 184 -9.85 -15.12 0.79
CA VAL A 184 -8.42 -15.32 1.01
C VAL A 184 -8.19 -16.71 1.61
N LYS A 185 -7.17 -17.42 1.11
CA LYS A 185 -6.75 -18.76 1.55
C LYS A 185 -5.26 -18.78 1.89
#